data_AF-A0A2E2L538-F1
#
_entry.id   AF-A0A2E2L538-F1
#
_cell.length_a   1.000
_cell.length_b   1.000
_cell.length_c   1.000
_cell.angle_alpha   90.00
_cell.angle_beta   90.00
_cell.angle_gamma   90.00
#
_symmetry.space_group_name_H-M   'P 1'
#
loop_
_entity.id
_entity.type
_entity.pdbx_description
1 polymer ?
#
loop_
_entity_poly.entity_id
_entity_poly.type
_entity_poly.pdbx_seq_one_letter_code
_entity_poly.pdbx_strand_id
1 'polypeptide(L)' 'MDIYVCLYQSRVVGASAKLQGAELIRTDEAQRLVDLGYPNDADTVRNDAYCVFYDRMTIVNVDLRDLD' A
#
# COMPACT_ATOMS: atom_id res chain seq x y z
N MET A 1 18.99 -5.89 8.31
CA MET A 1 17.95 -5.05 8.96
C MET A 1 16.65 -5.34 8.24
N ASP A 2 15.53 -5.46 8.96
CA ASP A 2 14.24 -5.73 8.32
C ASP A 2 13.62 -4.43 7.79
N ILE A 3 13.08 -4.48 6.58
CA ILE A 3 12.28 -3.40 6.01
C ILE A 3 10.93 -3.94 5.55
N TYR A 4 9.87 -3.25 5.95
CA TYR A 4 8.51 -3.55 5.54
C TYR A 4 8.20 -2.75 4.28
N VAL A 5 7.99 -3.44 3.16
CA VAL A 5 7.71 -2.84 1.86
C VAL A 5 6.22 -3.01 1.55
N CYS A 6 5.54 -1.89 1.27
CA CYS A 6 4.16 -1.91 0.82
C CYS A 6 4.11 -1.98 -0.71
N LEU A 7 3.32 -2.91 -1.23
CA LEU A 7 3.18 -3.23 -2.65
C LEU A 7 1.74 -3.04 -3.11
N TYR A 8 1.58 -2.50 -4.32
CA TYR A 8 0.32 -2.48 -5.05
C TYR A 8 0.56 -2.98 -6.47
N GLN A 9 -0.07 -4.09 -6.87
CA GLN A 9 0.09 -4.69 -8.21
C GLN A 9 1.58 -4.88 -8.63
N SER A 10 2.42 -5.38 -7.72
CA SER A 10 3.88 -5.55 -7.90
C SER A 10 4.71 -4.26 -7.96
N ARG A 11 4.10 -3.08 -7.75
CA ARG A 11 4.81 -1.81 -7.61
C ARG A 11 5.04 -1.48 -6.14
N VAL A 12 6.24 -1.01 -5.80
CA VAL A 12 6.53 -0.42 -4.50
C VAL A 12 5.83 0.92 -4.37
N VAL A 13 4.98 1.06 -3.34
CA VAL A 13 4.29 2.32 -3.01
C VAL A 13 4.96 3.04 -1.82
N GLY A 14 5.67 2.29 -0.99
CA GLY A 14 6.53 2.84 0.05
C GLY A 14 7.15 1.75 0.92
N ALA A 15 8.03 2.15 1.84
CA ALA A 15 8.68 1.23 2.76
C ALA A 15 8.93 1.89 4.12
N SER A 16 8.99 1.07 5.18
CA SER A 16 9.26 1.53 6.54
C SER A 16 10.08 0.51 7.31
N ALA A 17 10.94 0.98 8.22
CA ALA A 17 11.66 0.12 9.16
C ALA A 17 10.75 -0.49 10.25
N LYS A 18 9.48 -0.05 10.33
CA LYS A 18 8.49 -0.56 11.30
C LYS A 18 7.20 -0.96 10.59
N LEU A 19 6.59 -2.07 11.00
CA LEU A 19 5.31 -2.54 10.46
C LEU A 19 4.22 -1.46 10.54
N GLN A 20 4.12 -0.75 11.67
CA GLN A 20 3.16 0.35 11.87
C GLN A 20 3.34 1.46 10.81
N GLY A 21 4.58 1.78 10.43
CA GLY A 21 4.83 2.78 9.39
C GLY A 21 4.43 2.28 8.00
N ALA A 22 4.60 0.99 7.71
CA ALA A 22 4.13 0.40 6.46
C ALA A 22 2.60 0.35 6.37
N GLU A 23 1.90 0.16 7.48
CA GLU A 23 0.42 0.24 7.54
C GLU A 23 -0.11 1.66 7.32
N LEU A 24 0.59 2.69 7.80
CA LEU A 24 0.26 4.07 7.47
C LEU A 24 0.41 4.33 5.97
N ILE A 25 1.51 3.86 5.36
CA ILE A 25 1.73 3.96 3.91
C ILE A 25 0.61 3.27 3.13
N ARG A 26 0.19 2.07 3.57
CA ARG A 26 -0.91 1.31 2.95
C ARG A 26 -2.24 2.06 3.01
N THR A 27 -2.54 2.66 4.17
CA THR A 27 -3.75 3.47 4.40
C THR A 27 -3.74 4.73 3.52
N ASP A 28 -2.63 5.47 3.52
CA ASP A 28 -2.48 6.72 2.76
C ASP A 28 -2.57 6.47 1.26
N GLU A 29 -1.92 5.40 0.76
CA GLU A 29 -1.97 5.06 -0.67
C GLU A 29 -3.36 4.61 -1.10
N ALA A 30 -4.08 3.84 -0.27
CA ALA A 30 -5.46 3.45 -0.56
C ALA A 30 -6.37 4.68 -0.69
N GLN A 31 -6.24 5.65 0.23
CA GLN A 31 -6.97 6.91 0.15
C GLN A 31 -6.59 7.71 -1.10
N ARG A 32 -5.30 7.78 -1.44
CA ARG A 32 -4.80 8.47 -2.64
C ARG A 32 -5.37 7.87 -3.93
N LEU A 33 -5.50 6.54 -4.02
CA LEU A 33 -6.07 5.87 -5.20
C LEU A 33 -7.57 6.12 -5.35
N VAL A 34 -8.30 6.15 -4.23
CA VAL A 34 -9.71 6.59 -4.21
C VAL A 34 -9.84 8.04 -4.68
N ASP A 35 -8.98 8.93 -4.19
CA ASP A 35 -9.00 10.36 -4.55
C ASP A 35 -8.67 10.61 -6.02
N LEU A 36 -7.85 9.74 -6.63
CA LEU A 36 -7.52 9.81 -8.05
C LEU A 36 -8.59 9.18 -8.96
N GLY A 37 -9.69 8.65 -8.40
CA GLY A 37 -10.77 8.06 -9.18
C GLY A 37 -10.39 6.76 -9.88
N TYR A 38 -9.32 6.09 -9.46
CA TYR A 38 -9.06 4.73 -9.89
C TYR A 38 -10.04 3.80 -9.15
N PRO A 39 -10.59 2.74 -9.77
CA PRO A 39 -10.62 2.46 -11.20
C PRO A 39 -12.00 2.81 -11.76
N ASN A 40 -12.30 4.07 -12.08
CA ASN A 40 -13.43 4.51 -12.93
C ASN A 40 -14.86 3.97 -12.66
N ASP A 41 -15.10 3.17 -11.61
CA ASP A 41 -16.43 2.67 -11.26
C ASP A 41 -17.15 3.76 -10.45
N ALA A 42 -17.83 4.64 -11.20
CA ALA A 42 -18.59 5.77 -10.71
C ALA A 42 -19.71 5.39 -9.69
N ASP A 43 -19.99 4.09 -9.52
CA ASP A 43 -21.03 3.57 -8.62
C ASP A 43 -20.49 2.97 -7.31
N THR A 44 -19.16 2.88 -7.11
CA THR A 44 -18.62 2.36 -5.84
C THR A 44 -18.64 3.46 -4.78
N VAL A 45 -19.34 3.21 -3.67
CA VAL A 45 -19.32 4.10 -2.50
C VAL A 45 -17.86 4.28 -2.06
N ARG A 46 -17.42 5.51 -1.84
CA ARG A 46 -16.02 5.88 -1.54
C ARG A 46 -15.33 4.98 -0.50
N ASN A 47 -16.07 4.51 0.51
CA ASN A 47 -15.58 3.58 1.52
C ASN A 47 -15.30 2.17 0.97
N ASP A 48 -16.16 1.66 0.09
CA ASP A 48 -15.96 0.37 -0.56
C ASP A 48 -14.74 0.43 -1.48
N ALA A 49 -14.54 1.54 -2.18
CA ALA A 49 -13.35 1.76 -3.01
C ALA A 49 -12.07 1.78 -2.15
N TYR A 50 -12.10 2.45 -0.99
CA TYR A 50 -10.98 2.44 -0.05
C TYR A 50 -10.63 1.02 0.40
N CYS A 51 -11.62 0.24 0.86
CA CYS A 51 -11.40 -1.13 1.31
C CYS A 51 -10.82 -1.99 0.18
N VAL A 52 -11.34 -1.86 -1.04
CA VAL A 52 -10.83 -2.59 -2.21
C VAL A 52 -9.36 -2.27 -2.49
N PHE A 53 -8.94 -1.01 -2.42
CA PHE A 53 -7.52 -0.66 -2.62
C PHE A 53 -6.65 -1.14 -1.48
N TYR A 54 -7.09 -0.94 -0.25
CA TYR A 54 -6.37 -1.37 0.93
C TYR A 54 -6.14 -2.88 0.91
N ASP A 55 -7.17 -3.68 0.59
CA ASP A 55 -7.10 -5.14 0.54
C ASP A 55 -6.23 -5.68 -0.61
N ARG A 56 -6.12 -4.92 -1.71
CA ARG A 56 -5.23 -5.24 -2.83
C ARG A 56 -3.76 -4.94 -2.55
N MET A 57 -3.46 -4.18 -1.52
CA MET A 57 -2.09 -3.89 -1.11
C MET A 57 -1.56 -4.94 -0.16
N THR A 58 -0.26 -5.20 -0.27
CA THR A 58 0.43 -6.20 0.55
C THR A 58 1.65 -5.57 1.20
N ILE A 59 1.89 -5.88 2.48
CA ILE A 59 3.12 -5.54 3.16
C ILE A 59 3.99 -6.80 3.25
N VAL A 60 5.21 -6.72 2.76
CA VAL A 60 6.19 -7.80 2.83
C VAL A 60 7.35 -7.38 3.73
N ASN A 61 7.81 -8.28 4.60
CA ASN A 61 9.07 -8.09 5.33
C ASN A 61 10.22 -8.56 4.44
N VAL A 62 11.20 -7.69 4.21
CA VAL A 62 12.38 -7.96 3.41
C VAL A 62 13.61 -7.77 4.29
N ASP A 63 14.46 -8.79 4.32
CA ASP A 63 15.79 -8.70 4.92
C ASP A 63 16.68 -7.81 4.04
N LEU A 64 17.05 -6.63 4.52
CA LEU A 64 18.13 -5.85 3.93
C LEU A 64 19.46 -6.51 4.26
N ARG A 65 20.15 -6.94 3.21
CA ARG A 65 21.52 -7.42 3.23
C ARG A 65 22.37 -6.44 2.45
N ASP A 66 23.54 -6.13 2.97
CA ASP A 66 24.54 -5.41 2.22
C ASP A 66 24.99 -6.27 1.04
N LEU A 67 25.18 -5.65 -0.12
CA LEU A 67 25.85 -6.27 -1.26
C LEU A 67 27.34 -6.02 -1.04
N ASP A 68 28.04 -7.06 -0.59
CA ASP A 68 29.50 -7.08 -0.44
C ASP A 68 30.24 -6.72 -1.75
#